data_AF-A0A6P0NLV9-F1
#
_entry.id   AF-A0A6P0NLV9-F1
#
_cell.length_a   1.000
_cell.length_b   1.000
_cell.length_c   1.000
_cell.angle_alpha   90.00
_cell.angle_beta   90.00
_cell.angle_gamma   90.00
#
_symmetry.space_group_name_H-M   'P 1'
#
loop_
_entity.id
_entity.type
_entity.pdbx_description
1 polymer ?
#
loop_
_entity_poly.entity_id
_entity_poly.type
_entity_poly.pdbx_seq_one_letter_code
_entity_poly.pdbx_strand_id
1 'polypeptide(L)'
;MATLTASQFNSTGNISGLKFNDINANGRLDPNESGLPNFTIYLDINNNGSLDFNEPANITNNFGGYLFNNVPANTYVIREIQQPGFFQTTPTPTVNVTPGSNLTNINIGNSENVNNRGSISGIKFNDTNTNGRLDPGENGLQDITLYLDLNQNGFFDEGEPPTITGVNGEYSFRDLPPNTYILREVSPPDFDQTTPDPILNVTPGSNLTVNIGNVSNRGEISGIKFNDTNTNGRLDPGENGLQDITLYLDLNQNGFLDQGEPPTITGINGEYSFRDLPPNTYILREISPPGFATTTPDPILNVTPGSNITNINISNVNNRGQISGTKFNDTNTNGIFDPGELGLSDITLYLDLNQNGFLDEGEPPTITGVNGEYSFLDLPPNTYTIRENQAPNFDQTTPDPIINVTPGSNITDVNIGNVSNRGQINGIKFNDGNANGILDLGENGLDNFTLYLDLNNNSLLDIGEPATITDEFGFYSFEDLPPNTYTIREVQKFGFSQTTADPVVDVTPGSDINNVNIGNFSEFLFNSLTAEASPIVATDNSSNLGFF
;
A
#
# COMPACT_ATOMS: atom_id res chain seq x y z
N MET A 1 22.25 -21.67 -92.57
CA MET A 1 22.40 -23.09 -92.15
C MET A 1 23.30 -23.10 -90.92
N ALA A 2 22.90 -23.80 -89.87
CA ALA A 2 23.78 -24.20 -88.76
C ALA A 2 23.32 -25.60 -88.34
N THR A 3 24.21 -26.58 -88.43
CA THR A 3 23.88 -27.98 -88.13
C THR A 3 23.99 -28.23 -86.63
N LEU A 4 22.85 -28.21 -85.94
CA LEU A 4 22.77 -28.74 -84.58
C LEU A 4 22.96 -30.26 -84.61
N THR A 5 24.01 -30.74 -83.94
CA THR A 5 24.36 -32.15 -83.85
C THR A 5 23.53 -32.86 -82.79
N ALA A 6 23.21 -34.14 -83.02
CA ALA A 6 22.40 -34.94 -82.12
C ALA A 6 23.18 -35.34 -80.84
N SER A 7 23.00 -34.60 -79.75
CA SER A 7 23.56 -34.96 -78.43
C SER A 7 22.74 -34.40 -77.25
N GLN A 8 21.41 -34.58 -77.27
CA GLN A 8 20.57 -34.33 -76.10
C GLN A 8 19.37 -35.29 -76.06
N PHE A 9 19.67 -36.58 -75.87
CA PHE A 9 18.65 -37.49 -75.33
C PHE A 9 18.32 -37.02 -73.91
N ASN A 10 17.07 -36.60 -73.67
CA ASN A 10 16.59 -36.44 -72.31
C ASN A 10 16.79 -37.78 -71.60
N SER A 11 17.56 -37.77 -70.53
CA SER A 11 18.10 -38.97 -69.91
C SER A 11 17.08 -39.59 -68.96
N THR A 12 16.05 -40.19 -69.53
CA THR A 12 14.82 -40.60 -68.83
C THR A 12 14.83 -42.08 -68.44
N GLY A 13 13.94 -42.43 -67.52
CA GLY A 13 13.55 -43.80 -67.20
C GLY A 13 12.02 -43.94 -67.10
N ASN A 14 11.56 -45.11 -66.66
CA ASN A 14 10.15 -45.41 -66.40
C ASN A 14 9.97 -45.90 -64.96
N ILE A 15 8.78 -45.68 -64.41
CA ILE A 15 8.37 -46.16 -63.07
C ILE A 15 7.01 -46.85 -63.19
N SER A 16 6.87 -48.06 -62.65
CA SER A 16 5.58 -48.75 -62.55
C SER A 16 5.41 -49.54 -61.25
N GLY A 17 4.16 -49.72 -60.87
CA GLY A 17 3.78 -50.43 -59.66
C GLY A 17 2.29 -50.76 -59.63
N LEU A 18 1.90 -51.40 -58.53
CA LEU A 18 0.54 -51.80 -58.24
C LEU A 18 0.00 -50.96 -57.07
N LYS A 19 -1.12 -50.26 -57.26
CA LYS A 19 -2.00 -49.86 -56.17
C LYS A 19 -2.82 -51.10 -55.78
N PHE A 20 -2.78 -51.53 -54.52
CA PHE A 20 -3.46 -52.76 -54.09
C PHE A 20 -4.26 -52.58 -52.80
N ASN A 21 -5.27 -53.43 -52.63
CA ASN A 21 -6.09 -53.54 -51.42
C ASN A 21 -5.35 -54.46 -50.43
N ASP A 22 -4.64 -53.86 -49.49
CA ASP A 22 -3.99 -54.53 -48.36
C ASP A 22 -5.08 -54.91 -47.34
N ILE A 23 -5.69 -56.08 -47.53
CA ILE A 23 -6.88 -56.53 -46.79
C ILE A 23 -6.54 -56.71 -45.30
N ASN A 24 -5.29 -57.03 -45.00
CA ASN A 24 -4.81 -57.32 -43.65
C ASN A 24 -3.98 -56.19 -43.02
N ALA A 25 -3.74 -55.12 -43.78
CA ALA A 25 -3.01 -53.90 -43.41
C ALA A 25 -1.58 -54.14 -42.89
N ASN A 26 -0.83 -55.05 -43.53
CA ASN A 26 0.54 -55.40 -43.13
C ASN A 26 1.65 -54.61 -43.87
N GLY A 27 1.28 -53.80 -44.87
CA GLY A 27 2.18 -52.97 -45.68
C GLY A 27 2.91 -53.73 -46.78
N ARG A 28 2.38 -54.89 -47.22
CA ARG A 28 2.97 -55.74 -48.28
C ARG A 28 1.86 -56.32 -49.15
N LEU A 29 2.17 -56.56 -50.42
CA LEU A 29 1.27 -57.20 -51.37
C LEU A 29 1.25 -58.72 -51.14
N ASP A 30 0.16 -59.24 -50.57
CA ASP A 30 -0.04 -60.67 -50.37
C ASP A 30 -0.74 -61.35 -51.58
N PRO A 31 -0.59 -62.68 -51.79
CA PRO A 31 -1.05 -63.36 -53.01
C PRO A 31 -2.57 -63.37 -53.28
N ASN A 32 -3.39 -62.94 -52.31
CA ASN A 32 -4.85 -62.88 -52.42
C ASN A 32 -5.37 -61.44 -52.65
N GLU A 33 -4.47 -60.46 -52.71
CA GLU A 33 -4.83 -59.05 -52.67
C GLU A 33 -5.00 -58.47 -54.08
N SER A 34 -6.08 -57.72 -54.28
CA SER A 34 -6.50 -57.22 -55.59
C SER A 34 -6.01 -55.80 -55.83
N GLY A 35 -5.73 -55.46 -57.09
CA GLY A 35 -5.39 -54.09 -57.46
C GLY A 35 -6.58 -53.13 -57.30
N LEU A 36 -6.32 -51.90 -56.83
CA LEU A 36 -7.34 -50.86 -56.65
C LEU A 36 -7.37 -49.90 -57.86
N PRO A 37 -8.46 -49.88 -58.65
CA PRO A 37 -8.58 -49.03 -59.83
C PRO A 37 -8.99 -47.60 -59.49
N ASN A 38 -8.76 -46.67 -60.42
CA ASN A 38 -9.16 -45.26 -60.35
C ASN A 38 -8.51 -44.43 -59.21
N PHE A 39 -7.37 -44.87 -58.66
CA PHE A 39 -6.53 -44.07 -57.77
C PHE A 39 -5.60 -43.19 -58.58
N THR A 40 -5.50 -41.90 -58.24
CA THR A 40 -4.53 -40.98 -58.84
C THR A 40 -3.21 -41.08 -58.08
N ILE A 41 -2.21 -41.69 -58.70
CA ILE A 41 -0.82 -41.72 -58.23
C ILE A 41 -0.09 -40.54 -58.86
N TYR A 42 0.83 -39.89 -58.14
CA TYR A 42 1.66 -38.81 -58.68
C TYR A 42 3.09 -38.84 -58.17
N LEU A 43 3.98 -38.19 -58.92
CA LEU A 43 5.37 -37.94 -58.53
C LEU A 43 5.43 -36.56 -57.89
N ASP A 44 5.56 -36.53 -56.56
CA ASP A 44 5.76 -35.31 -55.78
C ASP A 44 7.21 -34.83 -55.98
N ILE A 45 7.35 -33.66 -56.63
CA ILE A 45 8.61 -33.07 -57.09
C ILE A 45 9.12 -32.02 -56.09
N ASN A 46 8.24 -31.32 -55.38
CA ASN A 46 8.60 -30.28 -54.42
C ASN A 46 8.57 -30.78 -52.95
N ASN A 47 8.05 -31.98 -52.72
CA ASN A 47 7.83 -32.67 -51.46
C ASN A 47 6.77 -32.03 -50.53
N ASN A 48 5.77 -31.33 -51.08
CA ASN A 48 4.70 -30.67 -50.31
C ASN A 48 3.55 -31.61 -49.90
N GLY A 49 3.45 -32.82 -50.48
CA GLY A 49 2.39 -33.77 -50.16
C GLY A 49 1.02 -33.55 -50.84
N SER A 50 0.94 -32.64 -51.81
CA SER A 50 -0.23 -32.36 -52.65
C SER A 50 0.11 -32.55 -54.13
N LEU A 51 -0.88 -32.84 -54.98
CA LEU A 51 -0.66 -32.89 -56.43
C LEU A 51 -0.67 -31.46 -57.02
N ASP A 52 0.49 -31.01 -57.50
CA ASP A 52 0.62 -29.72 -58.20
C ASP A 52 0.40 -29.83 -59.73
N PHE A 53 -0.01 -28.72 -60.36
CA PHE A 53 -0.36 -28.68 -61.79
C PHE A 53 0.79 -29.07 -62.75
N ASN A 54 2.04 -28.94 -62.31
CA ASN A 54 3.24 -29.27 -63.08
C ASN A 54 3.79 -30.69 -62.82
N GLU A 55 3.08 -31.53 -62.07
CA GLU A 55 3.57 -32.84 -61.64
C GLU A 55 3.02 -34.00 -62.48
N PRO A 56 3.83 -35.02 -62.79
CA PRO A 56 3.35 -36.23 -63.45
C PRO A 56 2.36 -37.01 -62.56
N ALA A 57 1.12 -37.12 -63.02
CA ALA A 57 0.08 -37.95 -62.41
C ALA A 57 -0.36 -39.10 -63.35
N ASN A 58 -0.80 -40.22 -62.77
CA ASN A 58 -1.31 -41.39 -63.48
C ASN A 58 -2.46 -42.04 -62.71
N ILE A 59 -3.55 -42.38 -63.39
CA ILE A 59 -4.72 -43.03 -62.78
C ILE A 59 -4.58 -44.55 -62.94
N THR A 60 -4.74 -45.29 -61.84
CA THR A 60 -4.59 -46.76 -61.83
C THR A 60 -5.65 -47.44 -62.69
N ASN A 61 -5.22 -48.42 -63.49
CA ASN A 61 -6.10 -49.17 -64.36
C ASN A 61 -7.01 -50.17 -63.59
N ASN A 62 -7.88 -50.89 -64.31
CA ASN A 62 -8.81 -51.89 -63.75
C ASN A 62 -8.17 -53.01 -62.90
N PHE A 63 -6.84 -53.15 -62.94
CA PHE A 63 -6.06 -54.11 -62.15
C PHE A 63 -5.11 -53.40 -61.16
N GLY A 64 -5.35 -52.12 -60.83
CA GLY A 64 -4.52 -51.32 -59.93
C GLY A 64 -3.16 -50.89 -60.48
N GLY A 65 -2.80 -51.26 -61.71
CA GLY A 65 -1.49 -50.92 -62.27
C GLY A 65 -1.38 -49.45 -62.69
N TYR A 66 -0.26 -48.81 -62.36
CA TYR A 66 0.10 -47.46 -62.79
C TYR A 66 1.47 -47.45 -63.51
N LEU A 67 1.70 -46.46 -64.37
CA LEU A 67 2.93 -46.32 -65.18
C LEU A 67 3.25 -44.86 -65.50
N PHE A 68 4.42 -44.41 -65.08
CA PHE A 68 5.06 -43.18 -65.54
C PHE A 68 6.12 -43.51 -66.60
N ASN A 69 5.98 -42.95 -67.81
CA ASN A 69 6.92 -43.13 -68.91
C ASN A 69 7.76 -41.87 -69.13
N ASN A 70 9.02 -42.04 -69.54
CA ASN A 70 9.95 -40.95 -69.85
C ASN A 70 10.14 -39.94 -68.70
N VAL A 71 10.14 -40.42 -67.45
CA VAL A 71 10.46 -39.62 -66.26
C VAL A 71 11.93 -39.20 -66.34
N PRO A 72 12.28 -37.92 -66.18
CA PRO A 72 13.68 -37.48 -66.10
C PRO A 72 14.49 -38.21 -65.02
N ALA A 73 15.81 -38.30 -65.17
CA ALA A 73 16.65 -38.86 -64.12
C ALA A 73 16.73 -37.90 -62.91
N ASN A 74 16.05 -38.27 -61.82
CA ASN A 74 16.09 -37.61 -60.52
C ASN A 74 15.58 -38.58 -59.43
N THR A 75 15.69 -38.19 -58.16
CA THR A 75 14.93 -38.82 -57.06
C THR A 75 13.52 -38.25 -57.03
N TYR A 76 12.52 -39.13 -56.85
CA TYR A 76 11.10 -38.79 -56.75
C TYR A 76 10.48 -39.45 -55.52
N VAL A 77 9.59 -38.72 -54.83
CA VAL A 77 8.64 -39.29 -53.87
C VAL A 77 7.37 -39.62 -54.64
N ILE A 78 6.80 -40.81 -54.42
CA ILE A 78 5.57 -41.24 -55.09
C ILE A 78 4.44 -41.23 -54.07
N ARG A 79 3.36 -40.53 -54.40
CA ARG A 79 2.18 -40.35 -53.54
C ARG A 79 0.91 -40.70 -54.29
N GLU A 80 -0.20 -40.67 -53.57
CA GLU A 80 -1.54 -40.70 -54.15
C GLU A 80 -2.37 -39.52 -53.68
N ILE A 81 -3.43 -39.20 -54.43
CA ILE A 81 -4.54 -38.42 -53.88
C ILE A 81 -5.32 -39.36 -52.94
N GLN A 82 -5.32 -39.02 -51.65
CA GLN A 82 -6.05 -39.76 -50.61
C GLN A 82 -7.54 -39.86 -50.97
N GLN A 83 -8.06 -41.09 -51.05
CA GLN A 83 -9.49 -41.34 -51.27
C GLN A 83 -10.23 -41.60 -49.95
N PRO A 84 -11.49 -41.11 -49.78
CA PRO A 84 -12.29 -41.42 -48.61
C PRO A 84 -12.45 -42.93 -48.38
N GLY A 85 -12.41 -43.36 -47.11
CA GLY A 85 -12.58 -44.76 -46.70
C GLY A 85 -11.31 -45.60 -46.69
N PHE A 86 -10.32 -45.27 -47.53
CA PHE A 86 -9.02 -45.96 -47.62
C PHE A 86 -7.93 -45.28 -46.78
N PHE A 87 -6.83 -45.99 -46.49
CA PHE A 87 -5.60 -45.41 -45.92
C PHE A 87 -4.36 -46.20 -46.35
N GLN A 88 -3.22 -45.51 -46.49
CA GLN A 88 -1.97 -46.12 -46.96
C GLN A 88 -1.30 -46.99 -45.89
N THR A 89 -0.95 -48.22 -46.25
CA THR A 89 -0.33 -49.22 -45.37
C THR A 89 1.14 -49.45 -45.69
N THR A 90 1.53 -49.26 -46.95
CA THR A 90 2.94 -49.24 -47.37
C THR A 90 3.61 -47.92 -46.97
N PRO A 91 4.92 -47.91 -46.65
CA PRO A 91 5.70 -46.67 -46.60
C PRO A 91 5.65 -45.94 -47.96
N THR A 92 5.59 -44.60 -47.93
CA THR A 92 5.57 -43.75 -49.13
C THR A 92 6.83 -43.99 -49.98
N PRO A 93 6.73 -44.52 -51.21
CA PRO A 93 7.91 -44.91 -51.98
C PRO A 93 8.77 -43.70 -52.37
N THR A 94 10.08 -43.84 -52.23
CA THR A 94 11.06 -42.90 -52.79
C THR A 94 11.96 -43.68 -53.75
N VAL A 95 12.11 -43.19 -54.99
CA VAL A 95 12.85 -43.90 -56.06
C VAL A 95 13.82 -42.97 -56.77
N ASN A 96 14.99 -43.49 -57.17
CA ASN A 96 16.00 -42.75 -57.92
C ASN A 96 16.00 -43.22 -59.38
N VAL A 97 15.40 -42.41 -60.27
CA VAL A 97 15.36 -42.66 -61.72
C VAL A 97 16.72 -42.33 -62.32
N THR A 98 17.25 -43.25 -63.12
CA THR A 98 18.53 -43.07 -63.82
C THR A 98 18.37 -43.29 -65.33
N PRO A 99 19.33 -42.85 -66.17
CA PRO A 99 19.16 -42.90 -67.62
C PRO A 99 18.94 -44.33 -68.13
N GLY A 100 17.77 -44.60 -68.71
CA GLY A 100 17.35 -45.93 -69.18
C GLY A 100 16.81 -46.87 -68.09
N SER A 101 16.65 -46.44 -66.84
CA SER A 101 16.14 -47.30 -65.77
C SER A 101 14.65 -47.62 -65.95
N ASN A 102 14.27 -48.88 -65.76
CA ASN A 102 12.87 -49.31 -65.72
C ASN A 102 12.56 -49.84 -64.32
N LEU A 103 12.06 -48.98 -63.43
CA LEU A 103 11.78 -49.28 -62.03
C LEU A 103 10.40 -49.90 -61.91
N THR A 104 10.30 -51.14 -61.44
CA THR A 104 9.05 -51.91 -61.35
C THR A 104 8.77 -52.36 -59.92
N ASN A 105 7.55 -52.84 -59.68
CA ASN A 105 7.07 -53.29 -58.35
C ASN A 105 7.08 -52.20 -57.27
N ILE A 106 6.96 -50.93 -57.67
CA ILE A 106 6.89 -49.79 -56.73
C ILE A 106 5.45 -49.69 -56.19
N ASN A 107 5.06 -50.69 -55.40
CA ASN A 107 3.68 -50.93 -55.02
C ASN A 107 3.25 -50.04 -53.86
N ILE A 108 1.97 -49.61 -53.86
CA ILE A 108 1.39 -48.77 -52.82
C ILE A 108 0.10 -49.46 -52.33
N GLY A 109 0.14 -49.96 -51.09
CA GLY A 109 -0.99 -50.64 -50.46
C GLY A 109 -1.91 -49.65 -49.76
N ASN A 110 -3.22 -49.81 -49.95
CA ASN A 110 -4.23 -49.19 -49.09
C ASN A 110 -5.13 -50.25 -48.50
N SER A 111 -5.66 -50.01 -47.30
CA SER A 111 -6.70 -50.87 -46.72
C SER A 111 -8.05 -50.18 -46.67
N GLU A 112 -9.12 -50.95 -46.95
CA GLU A 112 -10.50 -50.66 -46.52
C GLU A 112 -10.73 -51.00 -45.03
N ASN A 113 -9.80 -51.71 -44.38
CA ASN A 113 -10.10 -52.46 -43.16
C ASN A 113 -10.27 -51.56 -41.91
N VAL A 114 -11.53 -51.25 -41.62
CA VAL A 114 -11.97 -50.38 -40.51
C VAL A 114 -11.55 -50.87 -39.12
N ASN A 115 -11.15 -52.14 -38.95
CA ASN A 115 -10.73 -52.67 -37.66
C ASN A 115 -9.37 -52.13 -37.17
N ASN A 116 -8.58 -51.52 -38.08
CA ASN A 116 -7.27 -50.93 -37.77
C ASN A 116 -7.32 -49.40 -37.62
N ARG A 117 -8.48 -48.85 -37.24
CA ARG A 117 -8.63 -47.43 -36.89
C ARG A 117 -8.15 -47.14 -35.47
N GLY A 118 -7.70 -45.92 -35.22
CA GLY A 118 -7.32 -45.43 -33.90
C GLY A 118 -8.32 -44.42 -33.34
N SER A 119 -8.00 -43.88 -32.16
CA SER A 119 -8.72 -42.77 -31.54
C SER A 119 -7.77 -41.75 -30.90
N ILE A 120 -8.24 -40.52 -30.78
CA ILE A 120 -7.64 -39.44 -29.99
C ILE A 120 -8.69 -38.99 -28.98
N SER A 121 -8.29 -38.77 -27.73
CA SER A 121 -9.18 -38.34 -26.65
C SER A 121 -8.44 -37.52 -25.62
N GLY A 122 -9.18 -36.87 -24.72
CA GLY A 122 -8.61 -36.20 -23.56
C GLY A 122 -9.56 -35.20 -22.95
N ILE A 123 -8.99 -34.26 -22.20
CA ILE A 123 -9.68 -33.14 -21.56
C ILE A 123 -9.18 -31.83 -22.16
N LYS A 124 -10.10 -30.95 -22.56
CA LYS A 124 -9.86 -29.51 -22.68
C LYS A 124 -10.03 -28.89 -21.30
N PHE A 125 -9.00 -28.27 -20.73
CA PHE A 125 -9.02 -27.81 -19.33
C PHE A 125 -8.74 -26.32 -19.18
N ASN A 126 -9.24 -25.77 -18.07
CA ASN A 126 -8.93 -24.42 -17.60
C ASN A 126 -7.58 -24.44 -16.86
N ASP A 127 -6.52 -24.07 -17.56
CA ASP A 127 -5.14 -24.00 -17.06
C ASP A 127 -4.99 -22.75 -16.18
N THR A 128 -5.49 -22.86 -14.95
CA THR A 128 -5.58 -21.77 -13.98
C THR A 128 -4.22 -21.24 -13.53
N ASN A 129 -3.15 -21.99 -13.76
CA ASN A 129 -1.79 -21.65 -13.36
C ASN A 129 -0.83 -21.45 -14.55
N THR A 130 -1.32 -21.58 -15.78
CA THR A 130 -0.65 -21.32 -17.07
C THR A 130 0.57 -22.20 -17.38
N ASN A 131 0.64 -23.43 -16.83
CA ASN A 131 1.83 -24.30 -16.99
C ASN A 131 1.77 -25.28 -18.18
N GLY A 132 0.63 -25.38 -18.85
CA GLY A 132 0.41 -26.27 -19.99
C GLY A 132 0.17 -27.74 -19.60
N ARG A 133 -0.31 -28.02 -18.38
CA ARG A 133 -0.67 -29.37 -17.91
C ARG A 133 -1.95 -29.33 -17.08
N LEU A 134 -2.78 -30.36 -17.24
CA LEU A 134 -3.96 -30.58 -16.40
C LEU A 134 -3.52 -30.96 -14.98
N ASP A 135 -3.70 -30.03 -14.03
CA ASP A 135 -3.37 -30.24 -12.61
C ASP A 135 -4.61 -30.59 -11.75
N PRO A 136 -4.43 -31.19 -10.55
CA PRO A 136 -5.54 -31.58 -9.68
C PRO A 136 -6.34 -30.37 -9.17
N GLY A 137 -7.60 -30.28 -9.59
CA GLY A 137 -8.53 -29.19 -9.24
C GLY A 137 -8.90 -28.30 -10.42
N GLU A 138 -8.20 -28.44 -11.54
CA GLU A 138 -8.53 -27.74 -12.78
C GLU A 138 -9.73 -28.40 -13.47
N ASN A 139 -10.73 -27.58 -13.81
CA ASN A 139 -11.97 -28.03 -14.40
C ASN A 139 -11.87 -28.06 -15.93
N GLY A 140 -12.68 -28.91 -16.56
CA GLY A 140 -12.80 -28.91 -18.02
C GLY A 140 -13.56 -27.72 -18.57
N LEU A 141 -13.29 -27.37 -19.83
CA LEU A 141 -13.99 -26.33 -20.58
C LEU A 141 -14.99 -26.96 -21.55
N GLN A 142 -16.29 -26.70 -21.35
CA GLN A 142 -17.39 -27.18 -22.19
C GLN A 142 -17.52 -26.34 -23.48
N ASP A 143 -18.14 -26.92 -24.52
CA ASP A 143 -18.58 -26.27 -25.75
C ASP A 143 -17.46 -25.65 -26.62
N ILE A 144 -16.20 -26.02 -26.36
CA ILE A 144 -15.05 -25.67 -27.20
C ILE A 144 -15.04 -26.58 -28.42
N THR A 145 -14.99 -25.98 -29.62
CA THR A 145 -14.89 -26.73 -30.88
C THR A 145 -13.43 -27.05 -31.16
N LEU A 146 -13.11 -28.35 -31.23
CA LEU A 146 -11.80 -28.88 -31.57
C LEU A 146 -11.86 -29.55 -32.94
N TYR A 147 -10.77 -29.50 -33.69
CA TYR A 147 -10.68 -30.14 -35.01
C TYR A 147 -9.29 -30.74 -35.25
N LEU A 148 -9.22 -31.70 -36.18
CA LEU A 148 -7.97 -32.24 -36.68
C LEU A 148 -7.62 -31.55 -37.99
N ASP A 149 -6.71 -30.58 -37.93
CA ASP A 149 -6.18 -29.85 -39.08
C ASP A 149 -5.44 -30.84 -40.00
N LEU A 150 -5.99 -31.05 -41.20
CA LEU A 150 -5.52 -32.01 -42.19
C LEU A 150 -4.64 -31.36 -43.26
N ASN A 151 -4.84 -30.06 -43.53
CA ASN A 151 -4.17 -29.34 -44.61
C ASN A 151 -3.03 -28.40 -44.11
N GLN A 152 -2.93 -28.25 -42.79
CA GLN A 152 -1.94 -27.50 -42.02
C GLN A 152 -2.05 -25.97 -42.11
N ASN A 153 -3.21 -25.43 -42.53
CA ASN A 153 -3.41 -23.98 -42.66
C ASN A 153 -3.75 -23.25 -41.35
N GLY A 154 -4.16 -23.96 -40.29
CA GLY A 154 -4.54 -23.35 -39.00
C GLY A 154 -5.97 -22.79 -38.90
N PHE A 155 -6.86 -23.15 -39.84
CA PHE A 155 -8.28 -22.83 -39.84
C PHE A 155 -9.10 -24.12 -39.94
N PHE A 156 -10.32 -24.12 -39.40
CA PHE A 156 -11.22 -25.26 -39.50
C PHE A 156 -11.95 -25.26 -40.85
N ASP A 157 -11.66 -26.26 -41.70
CA ASP A 157 -12.17 -26.36 -43.08
C ASP A 157 -13.26 -27.43 -43.29
N GLU A 158 -14.02 -27.31 -44.40
CA GLU A 158 -15.03 -28.29 -44.79
C GLU A 158 -14.39 -29.65 -45.13
N GLY A 159 -14.72 -30.67 -44.31
CA GLY A 159 -14.22 -32.04 -44.46
C GLY A 159 -13.22 -32.47 -43.39
N GLU A 160 -12.75 -31.54 -42.56
CA GLU A 160 -11.91 -31.87 -41.41
C GLU A 160 -12.73 -32.47 -40.26
N PRO A 161 -12.23 -33.48 -39.52
CA PRO A 161 -12.93 -34.05 -38.38
C PRO A 161 -13.08 -33.04 -37.24
N PRO A 162 -14.31 -32.70 -36.79
CA PRO A 162 -14.53 -31.85 -35.62
C PRO A 162 -15.04 -32.66 -34.42
N THR A 163 -14.92 -32.08 -33.23
CA THR A 163 -15.60 -32.53 -32.02
C THR A 163 -15.85 -31.33 -31.10
N ILE A 164 -16.77 -31.47 -30.14
CA ILE A 164 -17.11 -30.42 -29.17
C ILE A 164 -16.92 -31.00 -27.77
N THR A 165 -16.31 -30.22 -26.88
CA THR A 165 -15.97 -30.67 -25.52
C THR A 165 -17.21 -30.77 -24.61
N GLY A 166 -17.29 -31.86 -23.85
CA GLY A 166 -18.35 -32.12 -22.89
C GLY A 166 -18.25 -31.29 -21.61
N VAL A 167 -19.17 -31.51 -20.67
CA VAL A 167 -19.33 -30.71 -19.44
C VAL A 167 -18.13 -30.75 -18.49
N ASN A 168 -17.29 -31.78 -18.60
CA ASN A 168 -16.02 -31.91 -17.87
C ASN A 168 -14.82 -31.72 -18.81
N GLY A 169 -15.01 -31.03 -19.95
CA GLY A 169 -14.01 -30.80 -20.98
C GLY A 169 -13.67 -32.02 -21.82
N GLU A 170 -14.37 -33.15 -21.64
CA GLU A 170 -14.03 -34.40 -22.30
C GLU A 170 -14.29 -34.35 -23.81
N TYR A 171 -13.36 -34.86 -24.62
CA TYR A 171 -13.52 -34.95 -26.07
C TYR A 171 -12.98 -36.27 -26.62
N SER A 172 -13.48 -36.68 -27.80
CA SER A 172 -12.91 -37.82 -28.53
C SER A 172 -13.14 -37.73 -30.03
N PHE A 173 -12.07 -37.95 -30.79
CA PHE A 173 -12.10 -38.32 -32.21
C PHE A 173 -11.97 -39.85 -32.29
N ARG A 174 -12.91 -40.50 -32.98
CA ARG A 174 -12.99 -41.96 -33.08
C ARG A 174 -12.87 -42.39 -34.53
N ASP A 175 -12.61 -43.68 -34.73
CA ASP A 175 -12.57 -44.31 -36.05
C ASP A 175 -11.60 -43.61 -37.02
N LEU A 176 -10.48 -43.07 -36.49
CA LEU A 176 -9.48 -42.37 -37.26
C LEU A 176 -8.64 -43.35 -38.09
N PRO A 177 -8.45 -43.13 -39.40
CA PRO A 177 -7.39 -43.78 -40.16
C PRO A 177 -6.01 -43.58 -39.52
N PRO A 178 -5.07 -44.53 -39.70
CA PRO A 178 -3.66 -44.31 -39.38
C PRO A 178 -3.08 -43.13 -40.18
N ASN A 179 -2.74 -42.04 -39.51
CA ASN A 179 -2.10 -40.85 -40.07
C ASN A 179 -1.48 -39.99 -38.96
N THR A 180 -0.65 -39.02 -39.32
CA THR A 180 -0.30 -37.91 -38.42
C THR A 180 -1.35 -36.80 -38.55
N TYR A 181 -1.88 -36.36 -37.41
CA TYR A 181 -2.86 -35.28 -37.29
C TYR A 181 -2.28 -34.12 -36.48
N ILE A 182 -2.74 -32.89 -36.71
CA ILE A 182 -2.52 -31.76 -35.79
C ILE A 182 -3.86 -31.46 -35.13
N LEU A 183 -3.93 -31.53 -33.80
CA LEU A 183 -5.13 -31.13 -33.06
C LEU A 183 -5.10 -29.62 -32.81
N ARG A 184 -6.19 -28.93 -33.13
CA ARG A 184 -6.39 -27.50 -32.87
C ARG A 184 -7.77 -27.22 -32.30
N GLU A 185 -7.99 -25.96 -31.92
CA GLU A 185 -9.30 -25.42 -31.57
C GLU A 185 -9.72 -24.25 -32.45
N VAL A 186 -11.03 -24.01 -32.53
CA VAL A 186 -11.55 -22.73 -33.00
C VAL A 186 -11.41 -21.73 -31.85
N SER A 187 -10.49 -20.77 -32.01
CA SER A 187 -10.10 -19.77 -31.00
C SER A 187 -11.30 -19.22 -30.21
N PRO A 188 -11.44 -19.52 -28.90
CA PRO A 188 -12.53 -19.01 -28.08
C PRO A 188 -12.30 -17.53 -27.74
N PRO A 189 -13.34 -16.67 -27.70
CA PRO A 189 -13.17 -15.22 -27.57
C PRO A 189 -12.62 -14.76 -26.21
N ASP A 190 -12.88 -15.51 -25.15
CA ASP A 190 -12.55 -15.15 -23.75
C ASP A 190 -11.45 -16.04 -23.14
N PHE A 191 -10.66 -16.73 -23.98
CA PHE A 191 -9.60 -17.65 -23.55
C PHE A 191 -8.33 -17.52 -24.40
N ASP A 192 -7.17 -17.65 -23.76
CA ASP A 192 -5.86 -17.78 -24.40
C ASP A 192 -5.35 -19.22 -24.27
N GLN A 193 -4.76 -19.77 -25.33
CA GLN A 193 -4.28 -21.15 -25.38
C GLN A 193 -2.91 -21.31 -24.70
N THR A 194 -2.80 -22.22 -23.73
CA THR A 194 -1.59 -22.43 -22.93
C THR A 194 -0.78 -23.67 -23.35
N THR A 195 -1.42 -24.66 -23.99
CA THR A 195 -0.75 -25.83 -24.56
C THR A 195 -0.49 -25.67 -26.07
N PRO A 196 0.70 -26.01 -26.59
CA PRO A 196 0.95 -25.99 -28.03
C PRO A 196 0.10 -27.04 -28.77
N ASP A 197 -0.30 -26.75 -30.02
CA ASP A 197 -1.03 -27.67 -30.90
C ASP A 197 -0.29 -29.01 -31.02
N PRO A 198 -0.84 -30.13 -30.51
CA PRO A 198 -0.10 -31.38 -30.47
C PRO A 198 -0.17 -32.12 -31.81
N ILE A 199 1.00 -32.58 -32.26
CA ILE A 199 1.17 -33.43 -33.44
C ILE A 199 1.04 -34.91 -33.01
N LEU A 200 0.05 -35.60 -33.57
CA LEU A 200 -0.45 -36.88 -33.07
C LEU A 200 -0.38 -37.96 -34.16
N ASN A 201 0.58 -38.87 -34.04
CA ASN A 201 0.76 -39.99 -34.97
C ASN A 201 -0.14 -41.18 -34.58
N VAL A 202 -1.32 -41.26 -35.19
CA VAL A 202 -2.27 -42.37 -35.04
C VAL A 202 -1.78 -43.57 -35.85
N THR A 203 -1.67 -44.72 -35.21
CA THR A 203 -1.26 -46.00 -35.83
C THR A 203 -2.36 -47.05 -35.71
N PRO A 204 -2.29 -48.20 -36.41
CA PRO A 204 -3.32 -49.23 -36.36
C PRO A 204 -3.73 -49.62 -34.93
N GLY A 205 -4.98 -49.34 -34.56
CA GLY A 205 -5.53 -49.62 -33.23
C GLY A 205 -5.03 -48.74 -32.08
N SER A 206 -4.27 -47.66 -32.34
CA SER A 206 -3.76 -46.79 -31.29
C SER A 206 -4.86 -45.96 -30.64
N ASN A 207 -4.88 -45.89 -29.31
CA ASN A 207 -5.73 -44.97 -28.56
C ASN A 207 -4.81 -43.95 -27.89
N LEU A 208 -4.82 -42.72 -28.40
CA LEU A 208 -4.02 -41.62 -27.88
C LEU A 208 -4.84 -40.80 -26.88
N THR A 209 -4.17 -40.36 -25.80
CA THR A 209 -4.75 -39.44 -24.83
C THR A 209 -3.86 -38.21 -24.71
N VAL A 210 -4.42 -37.03 -24.94
CA VAL A 210 -3.72 -35.74 -24.88
C VAL A 210 -4.66 -34.67 -24.31
N ASN A 211 -4.20 -33.95 -23.30
CA ASN A 211 -4.95 -32.85 -22.71
C ASN A 211 -4.45 -31.53 -23.29
N ILE A 212 -5.36 -30.59 -23.51
CA ILE A 212 -5.04 -29.26 -24.04
C ILE A 212 -5.67 -28.18 -23.15
N GLY A 213 -4.89 -27.17 -22.80
CA GLY A 213 -5.21 -26.17 -21.80
C GLY A 213 -5.44 -24.78 -22.40
N ASN A 214 -6.41 -24.07 -21.86
CA ASN A 214 -6.57 -22.63 -22.02
C ASN A 214 -6.72 -21.97 -20.67
N VAL A 215 -6.30 -20.70 -20.57
CA VAL A 215 -6.59 -19.82 -19.44
C VAL A 215 -7.61 -18.77 -19.88
N SER A 216 -8.43 -18.23 -18.97
CA SER A 216 -9.26 -17.06 -19.29
C SER A 216 -8.38 -15.88 -19.71
N ASN A 217 -8.73 -15.17 -20.79
CA ASN A 217 -8.00 -13.97 -21.23
C ASN A 217 -8.46 -12.69 -20.46
N ARG A 218 -8.94 -12.88 -19.22
CA ARG A 218 -9.27 -11.88 -18.22
C ARG A 218 -8.67 -12.27 -16.86
N GLY A 219 -8.59 -11.32 -15.93
CA GLY A 219 -8.30 -11.56 -14.52
C GLY A 219 -9.28 -10.86 -13.57
N GLU A 220 -9.08 -11.06 -12.27
CA GLU A 220 -9.85 -10.44 -11.19
C GLU A 220 -8.90 -9.79 -10.15
N ILE A 221 -9.39 -8.76 -9.47
CA ILE A 221 -8.73 -8.10 -8.33
C ILE A 221 -9.72 -8.08 -7.15
N SER A 222 -9.29 -8.43 -5.94
CA SER A 222 -10.15 -8.38 -4.75
C SER A 222 -9.38 -8.12 -3.44
N GLY A 223 -10.11 -7.55 -2.47
CA GLY A 223 -9.58 -7.26 -1.13
C GLY A 223 -10.63 -6.58 -0.24
N ILE A 224 -10.15 -5.97 0.85
CA ILE A 224 -10.96 -5.25 1.83
C ILE A 224 -10.56 -3.77 1.87
N LYS A 225 -11.53 -2.86 1.84
CA LYS A 225 -11.37 -1.47 2.31
C LYS A 225 -11.69 -1.42 3.81
N PHE A 226 -10.75 -0.99 4.64
CA PHE A 226 -10.92 -1.01 6.11
C PHE A 226 -10.61 0.33 6.79
N ASN A 227 -11.13 0.47 8.01
CA ASN A 227 -10.84 1.56 8.92
C ASN A 227 -9.59 1.24 9.76
N ASP A 228 -8.44 1.74 9.32
CA ASP A 228 -7.14 1.61 10.01
C ASP A 228 -7.14 2.55 11.22
N THR A 229 -7.50 1.98 12.36
CA THR A 229 -7.66 2.69 13.64
C THR A 229 -6.35 3.08 14.29
N ASN A 230 -5.24 2.46 13.87
CA ASN A 230 -3.93 2.62 14.49
C ASN A 230 -2.86 3.23 13.55
N THR A 231 -3.28 3.60 12.34
CA THR A 231 -2.54 4.26 11.25
C THR A 231 -1.32 3.51 10.71
N ASN A 232 -1.28 2.17 10.84
CA ASN A 232 -0.13 1.37 10.40
C ASN A 232 -0.19 0.84 8.95
N GLY A 233 -1.32 0.99 8.27
CA GLY A 233 -1.52 0.55 6.88
C GLY A 233 -1.70 -0.96 6.69
N ARG A 234 -2.07 -1.72 7.74
CA ARG A 234 -2.39 -3.15 7.68
C ARG A 234 -3.72 -3.44 8.35
N LEU A 235 -4.46 -4.42 7.82
CA LEU A 235 -5.73 -4.88 8.38
C LEU A 235 -5.48 -5.69 9.65
N ASP A 236 -5.66 -5.07 10.81
CA ASP A 236 -5.44 -5.70 12.12
C ASP A 236 -6.74 -6.31 12.73
N PRO A 237 -6.63 -7.29 13.66
CA PRO A 237 -7.79 -7.92 14.28
C PRO A 237 -8.65 -6.94 15.10
N GLY A 238 -9.89 -6.72 14.65
CA GLY A 238 -10.84 -5.79 15.27
C GLY A 238 -11.11 -4.55 14.42
N GLU A 239 -10.33 -4.33 13.37
CA GLU A 239 -10.58 -3.25 12.41
C GLU A 239 -11.70 -3.64 11.44
N ASN A 240 -12.68 -2.76 11.32
CA ASN A 240 -13.89 -3.02 10.55
C ASN A 240 -13.72 -2.52 9.11
N GLY A 241 -14.40 -3.21 8.18
CA GLY A 241 -14.51 -2.74 6.80
C GLY A 241 -15.31 -1.44 6.68
N LEU A 242 -15.04 -0.69 5.62
CA LEU A 242 -15.75 0.54 5.26
C LEU A 242 -16.70 0.25 4.09
N GLN A 243 -18.01 0.30 4.35
CA GLN A 243 -19.07 0.14 3.34
C GLN A 243 -19.23 1.40 2.47
N ASP A 244 -19.80 1.24 1.28
CA ASP A 244 -20.27 2.30 0.36
C ASP A 244 -19.17 3.23 -0.18
N ILE A 245 -17.91 2.83 -0.05
CA ILE A 245 -16.77 3.54 -0.63
C ILE A 245 -16.67 3.17 -2.11
N THR A 246 -16.64 4.17 -2.99
CA THR A 246 -16.44 3.95 -4.43
C THR A 246 -14.95 3.82 -4.72
N LEU A 247 -14.56 2.67 -5.24
CA LEU A 247 -13.21 2.36 -5.69
C LEU A 247 -13.19 2.28 -7.22
N TYR A 248 -12.06 2.57 -7.84
CA TYR A 248 -11.89 2.46 -9.29
C TYR A 248 -10.46 2.12 -9.69
N LEU A 249 -10.30 1.62 -10.92
CA LEU A 249 -9.00 1.36 -11.51
C LEU A 249 -8.65 2.50 -12.47
N ASP A 250 -7.82 3.43 -12.01
CA ASP A 250 -7.33 4.57 -12.78
C ASP A 250 -6.44 4.06 -13.94
N LEU A 251 -6.90 4.28 -15.17
CA LEU A 251 -6.26 3.84 -16.41
C LEU A 251 -5.39 4.94 -17.03
N ASN A 252 -5.70 6.21 -16.75
CA ASN A 252 -5.07 7.35 -17.41
C ASN A 252 -4.09 8.14 -16.49
N GLN A 253 -4.04 7.74 -15.22
CA GLN A 253 -3.17 8.19 -14.13
C GLN A 253 -3.46 9.60 -13.60
N ASN A 254 -4.67 10.15 -13.84
CA ASN A 254 -5.02 11.51 -13.44
C ASN A 254 -5.54 11.66 -11.99
N GLY A 255 -5.92 10.56 -11.32
CA GLY A 255 -6.48 10.60 -9.96
C GLY A 255 -7.97 10.94 -9.84
N PHE A 256 -8.74 10.79 -10.92
CA PHE A 256 -10.20 10.95 -10.95
C PHE A 256 -10.85 9.75 -11.66
N LEU A 257 -12.08 9.38 -11.28
CA LEU A 257 -12.85 8.35 -11.99
C LEU A 257 -13.37 8.89 -13.34
N ASP A 258 -12.84 8.35 -14.43
CA ASP A 258 -13.20 8.74 -15.80
C ASP A 258 -14.15 7.76 -16.52
N GLN A 259 -14.73 8.21 -17.64
CA GLN A 259 -15.62 7.38 -18.46
C GLN A 259 -14.86 6.23 -19.13
N GLY A 260 -15.15 5.00 -18.70
CA GLY A 260 -14.57 3.77 -19.24
C GLY A 260 -13.60 3.07 -18.29
N GLU A 261 -13.28 3.70 -17.16
CA GLU A 261 -12.52 3.08 -16.07
C GLU A 261 -13.43 2.18 -15.23
N PRO A 262 -13.01 0.95 -14.86
CA PRO A 262 -13.82 0.06 -14.02
C PRO A 262 -14.04 0.65 -12.61
N PRO A 263 -15.30 0.82 -12.15
CA PRO A 263 -15.61 1.18 -10.78
C PRO A 263 -16.19 -0.01 -9.99
N THR A 264 -16.11 0.04 -8.68
CA THR A 264 -16.81 -0.88 -7.77
C THR A 264 -17.15 -0.15 -6.46
N ILE A 265 -18.05 -0.73 -5.65
CA ILE A 265 -18.45 -0.16 -4.35
C ILE A 265 -18.25 -1.23 -3.27
N THR A 266 -17.71 -0.83 -2.12
CA THR A 266 -17.38 -1.75 -1.02
C THR A 266 -18.62 -2.23 -0.28
N GLY A 267 -18.65 -3.53 0.03
CA GLY A 267 -19.73 -4.19 0.77
C GLY A 267 -19.72 -3.93 2.28
N ILE A 268 -20.63 -4.59 3.01
CA ILE A 268 -20.92 -4.34 4.43
C ILE A 268 -19.72 -4.60 5.36
N ASN A 269 -18.76 -5.44 4.95
CA ASN A 269 -17.50 -5.70 5.65
C ASN A 269 -16.30 -5.13 4.87
N GLY A 270 -16.53 -4.12 4.03
CA GLY A 270 -15.50 -3.48 3.21
C GLY A 270 -15.05 -4.28 1.99
N GLU A 271 -15.66 -5.45 1.74
CA GLU A 271 -15.25 -6.33 0.64
C GLU A 271 -15.48 -5.70 -0.74
N TYR A 272 -14.54 -5.87 -1.67
CA TYR A 272 -14.71 -5.44 -3.05
C TYR A 272 -14.07 -6.41 -4.04
N SER A 273 -14.56 -6.41 -5.27
CA SER A 273 -13.94 -7.11 -6.41
C SER A 273 -14.10 -6.33 -7.71
N PHE A 274 -13.04 -6.31 -8.52
CA PHE A 274 -13.09 -6.03 -9.94
C PHE A 274 -12.93 -7.36 -10.69
N ARG A 275 -13.72 -7.55 -11.75
CA ARG A 275 -13.81 -8.81 -12.51
C ARG A 275 -13.72 -8.54 -14.00
N ASP A 276 -13.54 -9.61 -14.77
CA ASP A 276 -13.50 -9.58 -16.23
C ASP A 276 -12.51 -8.55 -16.79
N LEU A 277 -11.39 -8.33 -16.09
CA LEU A 277 -10.38 -7.33 -16.42
C LEU A 277 -9.47 -7.81 -17.55
N PRO A 278 -9.33 -7.08 -18.66
CA PRO A 278 -8.27 -7.34 -19.65
C PRO A 278 -6.86 -7.31 -19.03
N PRO A 279 -5.89 -8.08 -19.57
CA PRO A 279 -4.50 -8.02 -19.11
C PRO A 279 -3.89 -6.62 -19.26
N ASN A 280 -3.59 -5.97 -18.13
CA ASN A 280 -3.02 -4.63 -18.07
C ASN A 280 -2.39 -4.35 -16.69
N THR A 281 -1.57 -3.30 -16.58
CA THR A 281 -1.25 -2.69 -15.29
C THR A 281 -2.32 -1.66 -14.92
N TYR A 282 -2.92 -1.82 -13.75
CA TYR A 282 -3.96 -0.94 -13.19
C TYR A 282 -3.43 -0.23 -11.94
N ILE A 283 -3.94 0.98 -11.65
CA ILE A 283 -3.74 1.65 -10.36
C ILE A 283 -5.09 1.67 -9.62
N LEU A 284 -5.17 1.03 -8.46
CA LEU A 284 -6.37 1.05 -7.63
C LEU A 284 -6.42 2.35 -6.82
N ARG A 285 -7.55 3.07 -6.92
CA ARG A 285 -7.84 4.28 -6.15
C ARG A 285 -9.25 4.27 -5.55
N GLU A 286 -9.53 5.26 -4.73
CA GLU A 286 -10.86 5.58 -4.22
C GLU A 286 -11.30 7.00 -4.61
N ILE A 287 -12.62 7.23 -4.62
CA ILE A 287 -13.17 8.58 -4.51
C ILE A 287 -13.12 8.95 -3.03
N SER A 288 -12.22 9.86 -2.64
CA SER A 288 -11.93 10.19 -1.24
C SER A 288 -13.19 10.53 -0.43
N PRO A 289 -13.58 9.71 0.56
CA PRO A 289 -14.80 9.93 1.32
C PRO A 289 -14.62 11.08 2.32
N PRO A 290 -15.58 12.02 2.43
CA PRO A 290 -15.51 13.11 3.40
C PRO A 290 -15.34 12.60 4.83
N GLY A 291 -14.45 13.25 5.59
CA GLY A 291 -14.12 12.84 6.96
C GLY A 291 -13.05 11.75 7.08
N PHE A 292 -12.43 11.30 5.98
CA PHE A 292 -11.35 10.30 5.99
C PHE A 292 -10.06 10.77 5.32
N ALA A 293 -8.98 10.04 5.58
CA ALA A 293 -7.68 10.12 4.90
C ALA A 293 -7.13 8.71 4.67
N THR A 294 -6.44 8.48 3.55
CA THR A 294 -5.79 7.20 3.25
C THR A 294 -4.55 6.96 4.12
N THR A 295 -4.32 5.71 4.53
CA THR A 295 -3.09 5.31 5.24
C THR A 295 -2.25 4.26 4.48
N THR A 296 -2.80 3.65 3.43
CA THR A 296 -2.07 2.87 2.42
C THR A 296 -1.81 3.69 1.15
N PRO A 297 -0.69 3.47 0.42
CA PRO A 297 -0.50 4.00 -0.92
C PRO A 297 -1.40 3.28 -1.95
N ASP A 298 -1.74 3.97 -3.04
CA ASP A 298 -2.51 3.42 -4.17
C ASP A 298 -1.82 2.17 -4.79
N PRO A 299 -2.44 0.97 -4.75
CA PRO A 299 -1.81 -0.24 -5.26
C PRO A 299 -1.66 -0.24 -6.80
N ILE A 300 -0.47 -0.59 -7.28
CA ILE A 300 -0.18 -0.83 -8.70
C ILE A 300 -0.22 -2.35 -8.96
N LEU A 301 -1.10 -2.80 -9.85
CA LEU A 301 -1.53 -4.19 -9.97
C LEU A 301 -1.41 -4.65 -11.43
N ASN A 302 -0.55 -5.63 -11.71
CA ASN A 302 -0.37 -6.17 -13.06
C ASN A 302 -1.24 -7.43 -13.26
N VAL A 303 -2.38 -7.24 -13.92
CA VAL A 303 -3.31 -8.31 -14.32
C VAL A 303 -2.79 -9.03 -15.55
N THR A 304 -2.84 -10.36 -15.53
CA THR A 304 -2.49 -11.25 -16.65
C THR A 304 -3.67 -12.18 -16.95
N PRO A 305 -3.68 -12.92 -18.07
CA PRO A 305 -4.68 -13.98 -18.29
C PRO A 305 -4.76 -14.91 -17.08
N GLY A 306 -5.99 -15.13 -16.59
CA GLY A 306 -6.32 -15.96 -15.43
C GLY A 306 -5.91 -15.43 -14.06
N SER A 307 -5.26 -14.27 -13.94
CA SER A 307 -4.74 -13.81 -12.65
C SER A 307 -5.86 -13.44 -11.68
N ASN A 308 -5.94 -14.14 -10.55
CA ASN A 308 -6.82 -13.78 -9.43
C ASN A 308 -5.99 -13.11 -8.32
N ILE A 309 -5.95 -11.77 -8.35
CA ILE A 309 -5.14 -10.95 -7.46
C ILE A 309 -5.95 -10.66 -6.19
N THR A 310 -5.72 -11.46 -5.14
CA THR A 310 -6.47 -11.39 -3.87
C THR A 310 -5.70 -10.66 -2.77
N ASN A 311 -6.40 -10.31 -1.67
CA ASN A 311 -5.84 -9.67 -0.47
C ASN A 311 -5.23 -8.26 -0.72
N ILE A 312 -5.71 -7.55 -1.74
CA ILE A 312 -5.34 -6.15 -1.98
C ILE A 312 -6.12 -5.26 -0.99
N ASN A 313 -5.65 -5.22 0.25
CA ASN A 313 -6.29 -4.47 1.31
C ASN A 313 -5.81 -3.03 1.29
N ILE A 314 -6.76 -2.08 1.37
CA ILE A 314 -6.51 -0.64 1.36
C ILE A 314 -7.26 0.03 2.51
N SER A 315 -6.69 1.08 3.07
CA SER A 315 -7.13 1.64 4.35
C SER A 315 -7.44 3.12 4.30
N ASN A 316 -8.41 3.52 5.12
CA ASN A 316 -8.59 4.91 5.55
C ASN A 316 -8.61 4.98 7.08
N VAL A 317 -8.26 6.13 7.61
CA VAL A 317 -8.54 6.55 8.99
C VAL A 317 -9.45 7.78 8.96
N ASN A 318 -10.20 8.03 10.03
CA ASN A 318 -10.91 9.30 10.22
C ASN A 318 -9.90 10.48 10.14
N ASN A 319 -10.17 11.51 9.34
CA ASN A 319 -9.29 12.68 9.20
C ASN A 319 -9.42 13.70 10.35
N ARG A 320 -9.74 13.19 11.54
CA ARG A 320 -9.89 13.92 12.80
C ARG A 320 -9.20 13.16 13.91
N GLY A 321 -8.64 13.90 14.85
CA GLY A 321 -8.14 13.37 16.11
C GLY A 321 -8.89 13.94 17.30
N GLN A 322 -8.42 13.58 18.49
CA GLN A 322 -8.92 14.07 19.77
C GLN A 322 -7.78 14.13 20.78
N ILE A 323 -7.88 15.04 21.74
CA ILE A 323 -6.95 15.19 22.86
C ILE A 323 -7.73 15.03 24.17
N SER A 324 -7.19 14.33 25.15
CA SER A 324 -7.75 14.24 26.50
C SER A 324 -6.67 14.12 27.58
N GLY A 325 -7.06 14.42 28.82
CA GLY A 325 -6.19 14.36 29.98
C GLY A 325 -6.91 14.87 31.22
N THR A 326 -6.13 15.14 32.27
CA THR A 326 -6.62 15.60 33.57
C THR A 326 -6.02 16.94 33.95
N LYS A 327 -6.87 17.90 34.33
CA LYS A 327 -6.48 19.07 35.10
C LYS A 327 -6.34 18.66 36.56
N PHE A 328 -5.15 18.76 37.16
CA PHE A 328 -4.90 18.24 38.51
C PHE A 328 -4.37 19.32 39.48
N ASN A 329 -4.60 19.07 40.77
CA ASN A 329 -4.08 19.87 41.88
C ASN A 329 -2.68 19.36 42.24
N ASP A 330 -1.67 19.89 41.55
CA ASP A 330 -0.26 19.66 41.83
C ASP A 330 0.05 20.22 43.22
N THR A 331 0.06 19.33 44.19
CA THR A 331 0.13 19.67 45.62
C THR A 331 1.58 19.77 46.08
N ASN A 332 2.52 19.32 45.24
CA ASN A 332 3.95 19.30 45.53
C ASN A 332 4.80 20.14 44.56
N THR A 333 4.17 20.78 43.57
CA THR A 333 4.73 21.70 42.56
C THR A 333 5.81 21.08 41.67
N ASN A 334 5.66 19.81 41.30
CA ASN A 334 6.64 19.10 40.45
C ASN A 334 6.26 19.02 38.96
N GLY A 335 5.04 19.42 38.57
CA GLY A 335 4.55 19.35 37.19
C GLY A 335 4.19 17.95 36.68
N ILE A 336 4.01 16.98 37.58
CA ILE A 336 3.68 15.57 37.29
C ILE A 336 2.41 15.20 38.05
N PHE A 337 1.45 14.56 37.38
CA PHE A 337 0.22 14.11 38.04
C PHE A 337 0.50 12.89 38.93
N ASP A 338 0.70 13.11 40.22
CA ASP A 338 1.18 12.09 41.15
C ASP A 338 0.07 11.21 41.77
N PRO A 339 0.34 9.94 42.12
CA PRO A 339 -0.65 9.03 42.70
C PRO A 339 -1.20 9.52 44.06
N GLY A 340 -2.41 10.09 44.04
CA GLY A 340 -3.11 10.62 45.20
C GLY A 340 -3.48 12.10 45.08
N GLU A 341 -2.95 12.79 44.07
CA GLU A 341 -3.43 14.12 43.70
C GLU A 341 -4.84 14.05 43.09
N LEU A 342 -5.60 15.13 43.22
CA LEU A 342 -7.00 15.20 42.81
C LEU A 342 -7.16 16.07 41.57
N GLY A 343 -8.16 15.75 40.75
CA GLY A 343 -8.55 16.60 39.64
C GLY A 343 -9.23 17.89 40.07
N LEU A 344 -9.13 18.93 39.23
CA LEU A 344 -9.73 20.24 39.43
C LEU A 344 -10.90 20.42 38.46
N SER A 345 -12.12 20.52 38.99
CA SER A 345 -13.33 20.74 38.20
C SER A 345 -13.55 22.21 37.85
N ASP A 346 -14.42 22.45 36.86
CA ASP A 346 -14.93 23.78 36.49
C ASP A 346 -13.85 24.77 35.96
N ILE A 347 -12.63 24.28 35.68
CA ILE A 347 -11.56 25.03 35.04
C ILE A 347 -11.82 25.05 33.52
N THR A 348 -11.76 26.24 32.91
CA THR A 348 -11.91 26.40 31.46
C THR A 348 -10.55 26.29 30.77
N LEU A 349 -10.40 25.25 29.95
CA LEU A 349 -9.27 25.05 29.05
C LEU A 349 -9.69 25.40 27.61
N TYR A 350 -8.75 25.84 26.78
CA TYR A 350 -9.01 26.13 25.37
C TYR A 350 -7.81 25.83 24.48
N LEU A 351 -8.05 25.74 23.18
CA LEU A 351 -7.02 25.62 22.16
C LEU A 351 -6.68 27.01 21.62
N ASP A 352 -5.54 27.58 22.03
CA ASP A 352 -5.04 28.85 21.50
C ASP A 352 -4.60 28.65 20.04
N LEU A 353 -5.44 29.12 19.11
CA LEU A 353 -5.26 28.96 17.67
C LEU A 353 -4.46 30.10 17.06
N ASN A 354 -4.43 31.26 17.73
CA ASN A 354 -3.82 32.49 17.21
C ASN A 354 -2.50 32.88 17.91
N GLN A 355 -2.14 32.17 18.98
CA GLN A 355 -0.93 32.25 19.81
C GLN A 355 -0.82 33.50 20.69
N ASN A 356 -1.95 34.15 21.05
CA ASN A 356 -1.94 35.36 21.87
C ASN A 356 -2.02 35.14 23.39
N GLY A 357 -2.40 33.94 23.86
CA GLY A 357 -2.56 33.64 25.29
C GLY A 357 -3.89 34.04 25.93
N PHE A 358 -4.92 34.34 25.14
CA PHE A 358 -6.29 34.66 25.59
C PHE A 358 -7.33 33.84 24.83
N LEU A 359 -8.44 33.49 25.49
CA LEU A 359 -9.56 32.77 24.85
C LEU A 359 -10.37 33.71 23.94
N ASP A 360 -10.27 33.51 22.62
CA ASP A 360 -10.93 34.33 21.60
C ASP A 360 -12.20 33.70 20.97
N GLU A 361 -12.99 34.51 20.26
CA GLU A 361 -14.18 34.03 19.52
C GLU A 361 -13.78 33.10 18.37
N GLY A 362 -14.19 31.84 18.46
CA GLY A 362 -13.93 30.80 17.47
C GLY A 362 -12.87 29.77 17.88
N GLU A 363 -12.20 29.99 19.01
CA GLU A 363 -11.29 29.01 19.61
C GLU A 363 -12.08 27.95 20.40
N PRO A 364 -11.83 26.64 20.21
CA PRO A 364 -12.53 25.60 20.95
C PRO A 364 -12.24 25.64 22.46
N PRO A 365 -13.26 25.83 23.33
CA PRO A 365 -13.12 25.71 24.77
C PRO A 365 -13.64 24.35 25.27
N THR A 366 -13.18 23.94 26.45
CA THR A 366 -13.69 22.78 27.19
C THR A 366 -13.63 23.09 28.69
N ILE A 367 -14.48 22.45 29.49
CA ILE A 367 -14.54 22.67 30.95
C ILE A 367 -14.25 21.34 31.64
N THR A 368 -13.39 21.36 32.65
CA THR A 368 -12.94 20.15 33.34
C THR A 368 -14.07 19.55 34.19
N GLY A 369 -14.21 18.22 34.12
CA GLY A 369 -15.20 17.45 34.86
C GLY A 369 -14.86 17.30 36.35
N VAL A 370 -15.69 16.54 37.06
CA VAL A 370 -15.66 16.48 38.54
C VAL A 370 -14.38 15.83 39.11
N ASN A 371 -13.62 15.11 38.28
CA ASN A 371 -12.32 14.53 38.60
C ASN A 371 -11.21 15.15 37.74
N GLY A 372 -11.42 16.39 37.26
CA GLY A 372 -10.47 17.13 36.41
C GLY A 372 -10.40 16.67 34.96
N GLU A 373 -11.20 15.66 34.56
CA GLU A 373 -11.16 15.11 33.21
C GLU A 373 -11.57 16.14 32.15
N TYR A 374 -10.84 16.23 31.04
CA TYR A 374 -11.20 17.08 29.92
C TYR A 374 -10.95 16.40 28.57
N SER A 375 -11.60 16.89 27.52
CA SER A 375 -11.30 16.49 26.15
C SER A 375 -11.61 17.58 25.12
N PHE A 376 -10.90 17.51 24.01
CA PHE A 376 -11.17 18.21 22.76
C PHE A 376 -11.38 17.15 21.66
N LEU A 377 -12.54 17.18 21.02
CA LEU A 377 -13.00 16.18 20.04
C LEU A 377 -13.11 16.79 18.64
N ASP A 378 -13.18 15.96 17.60
CA ASP A 378 -13.37 16.36 16.19
C ASP A 378 -12.30 17.38 15.72
N LEU A 379 -11.05 17.20 16.13
CA LEU A 379 -9.96 18.12 15.78
C LEU A 379 -9.38 17.82 14.39
N PRO A 380 -9.35 18.80 13.47
CA PRO A 380 -8.52 18.72 12.26
C PRO A 380 -7.04 18.41 12.57
N PRO A 381 -6.29 17.78 11.65
CA PRO A 381 -4.86 17.54 11.84
C PRO A 381 -4.08 18.87 11.87
N ASN A 382 -3.53 19.22 13.02
CA ASN A 382 -2.75 20.44 13.24
C ASN A 382 -1.90 20.32 14.52
N THR A 383 -0.95 21.23 14.73
CA THR A 383 -0.38 21.47 16.06
C THR A 383 -1.26 22.46 16.83
N TYR A 384 -1.64 22.08 18.05
CA TYR A 384 -2.48 22.87 18.97
C TYR A 384 -1.70 23.21 20.23
N THR A 385 -1.94 24.41 20.78
CA THR A 385 -1.47 24.78 22.14
C THR A 385 -2.69 24.77 23.06
N ILE A 386 -2.66 23.98 24.14
CA ILE A 386 -3.70 23.98 25.16
C ILE A 386 -3.32 25.00 26.23
N ARG A 387 -4.27 25.85 26.63
CA ARG A 387 -4.09 26.83 27.72
C ARG A 387 -5.27 26.84 28.68
N GLU A 388 -5.03 27.37 29.88
CA GLU A 388 -6.07 27.72 30.84
C GLU A 388 -6.53 29.17 30.69
N ASN A 389 -7.85 29.38 30.71
CA ASN A 389 -8.43 30.72 30.89
C ASN A 389 -8.41 31.12 32.38
N GLN A 390 -7.20 31.36 32.89
CA GLN A 390 -6.81 31.96 34.18
C GLN A 390 -7.86 31.82 35.31
N ALA A 391 -7.85 30.70 36.03
CA ALA A 391 -8.68 30.53 37.22
C ALA A 391 -8.14 31.35 38.41
N PRO A 392 -8.96 32.17 39.10
CA PRO A 392 -8.51 32.91 40.28
C PRO A 392 -8.03 31.98 41.40
N ASN A 393 -6.93 32.38 42.06
CA ASN A 393 -6.28 31.65 43.16
C ASN A 393 -5.69 30.28 42.76
N PHE A 394 -5.38 30.07 41.48
CA PHE A 394 -4.58 28.95 41.00
C PHE A 394 -3.35 29.47 40.23
N ASP A 395 -2.21 28.81 40.42
CA ASP A 395 -0.99 29.01 39.64
C ASP A 395 -0.66 27.73 38.85
N GLN A 396 -0.43 27.84 37.54
CA GLN A 396 -0.15 26.69 36.69
C GLN A 396 1.30 26.21 36.88
N THR A 397 1.47 24.92 37.21
CA THR A 397 2.77 24.30 37.51
C THR A 397 3.37 23.56 36.32
N THR A 398 2.53 23.16 35.36
CA THR A 398 2.95 22.55 34.09
C THR A 398 3.11 23.60 32.99
N PRO A 399 4.04 23.42 32.03
CA PRO A 399 4.03 24.18 30.77
C PRO A 399 2.74 23.96 29.97
N ASP A 400 2.34 24.94 29.17
CA ASP A 400 1.23 24.83 28.22
C ASP A 400 1.48 23.68 27.21
N PRO A 401 0.62 22.64 27.12
CA PRO A 401 0.85 21.52 26.23
C PRO A 401 0.76 21.90 24.74
N ILE A 402 1.83 21.61 23.99
CA ILE A 402 1.87 21.75 22.52
C ILE A 402 1.74 20.36 21.90
N ILE A 403 0.61 20.08 21.27
CA ILE A 403 0.19 18.74 20.84
C ILE A 403 -0.02 18.72 19.33
N ASN A 404 0.69 17.84 18.61
CA ASN A 404 0.51 17.62 17.18
C ASN A 404 -0.52 16.50 16.91
N VAL A 405 -1.73 16.90 16.54
CA VAL A 405 -2.83 16.01 16.14
C VAL A 405 -2.64 15.55 14.69
N THR A 406 -2.78 14.25 14.45
CA THR A 406 -2.75 13.64 13.12
C THR A 406 -4.12 12.99 12.80
N PRO A 407 -4.40 12.60 11.55
CA PRO A 407 -5.58 11.78 11.25
C PRO A 407 -5.68 10.58 12.22
N GLY A 408 -6.85 10.40 12.83
CA GLY A 408 -7.14 9.33 13.78
C GLY A 408 -6.51 9.42 15.16
N SER A 409 -5.65 10.40 15.46
CA SER A 409 -4.88 10.38 16.71
C SER A 409 -5.77 10.58 17.94
N ASN A 410 -5.84 9.55 18.79
CA ASN A 410 -6.41 9.63 20.14
C ASN A 410 -5.27 9.89 21.13
N ILE A 411 -5.04 11.15 21.49
CA ILE A 411 -3.91 11.57 22.33
C ILE A 411 -4.42 11.73 23.77
N THR A 412 -4.10 10.77 24.63
CA THR A 412 -4.49 10.74 26.05
C THR A 412 -3.39 11.30 26.96
N ASP A 413 -3.69 11.40 28.26
CA ASP A 413 -2.74 11.68 29.33
C ASP A 413 -2.04 13.05 29.25
N VAL A 414 -2.64 14.00 28.52
CA VAL A 414 -2.17 15.39 28.42
C VAL A 414 -2.58 16.15 29.70
N ASN A 415 -1.85 15.92 30.77
CA ASN A 415 -2.19 16.43 32.10
C ASN A 415 -1.65 17.85 32.34
N ILE A 416 -2.43 18.69 33.01
CA ILE A 416 -2.10 20.10 33.28
C ILE A 416 -2.27 20.38 34.78
N GLY A 417 -1.18 20.69 35.48
CA GLY A 417 -1.15 20.89 36.94
C GLY A 417 -1.36 22.36 37.31
N ASN A 418 -2.16 22.63 38.34
CA ASN A 418 -2.14 23.89 39.08
C ASN A 418 -1.95 23.61 40.57
N VAL A 419 -1.42 24.60 41.30
CA VAL A 419 -1.48 24.68 42.76
C VAL A 419 -2.48 25.78 43.17
N SER A 420 -3.31 25.52 44.18
CA SER A 420 -4.19 26.53 44.83
C SER A 420 -3.80 26.86 46.28
N ASN A 421 -2.95 26.03 46.88
CA ASN A 421 -2.50 26.18 48.25
C ASN A 421 -1.33 27.18 48.29
N ARG A 422 -1.62 28.48 48.23
CA ARG A 422 -0.62 29.55 48.32
C ARG A 422 -0.07 29.69 49.73
N GLY A 423 1.18 30.15 49.86
CA GLY A 423 1.87 30.32 51.13
C GLY A 423 1.86 31.76 51.66
N GLN A 424 2.49 31.96 52.82
CA GLN A 424 2.66 33.27 53.44
C GLN A 424 4.00 33.37 54.18
N ILE A 425 4.54 34.58 54.31
CA ILE A 425 5.77 34.86 55.06
C ILE A 425 5.48 35.90 56.16
N ASN A 426 5.84 35.56 57.40
CA ASN A 426 5.56 36.32 58.61
C ASN A 426 6.86 36.63 59.38
N GLY A 427 7.05 37.87 59.80
CA GLY A 427 8.33 38.34 60.35
C GLY A 427 8.26 39.57 61.24
N ILE A 428 9.39 39.91 61.87
CA ILE A 428 9.58 41.13 62.67
C ILE A 428 10.73 41.94 62.10
N LYS A 429 10.46 43.21 61.78
CA LYS A 429 11.46 44.27 61.60
C LYS A 429 11.88 44.78 62.98
N PHE A 430 13.15 44.69 63.35
CA PHE A 430 13.61 45.03 64.70
C PHE A 430 14.79 46.01 64.71
N ASN A 431 14.91 46.74 65.82
CA ASN A 431 16.04 47.62 66.11
C ASN A 431 17.15 46.82 66.78
N ASP A 432 18.06 46.30 65.96
CA ASP A 432 19.30 45.68 66.41
C ASP A 432 20.17 46.74 67.09
N GLY A 433 20.20 46.70 68.43
CA GLY A 433 20.91 47.67 69.25
C GLY A 433 22.40 47.37 69.40
N ASN A 434 22.85 46.20 68.94
CA ASN A 434 24.20 45.70 69.18
C ASN A 434 24.98 45.31 67.89
N ALA A 435 24.32 45.43 66.74
CA ALA A 435 24.78 45.14 65.39
C ALA A 435 25.24 43.68 65.15
N ASN A 436 24.49 42.71 65.68
CA ASN A 436 24.78 41.27 65.53
C ASN A 436 23.91 40.55 64.48
N GLY A 437 22.84 41.17 63.97
CA GLY A 437 21.91 40.57 63.01
C GLY A 437 20.96 39.53 63.59
N ILE A 438 20.73 39.52 64.90
CA ILE A 438 19.89 38.55 65.63
C ILE A 438 18.91 39.32 66.54
N LEU A 439 17.63 38.95 66.53
CA LEU A 439 16.62 39.56 67.40
C LEU A 439 16.87 39.16 68.87
N ASP A 440 17.45 40.08 69.65
CA ASP A 440 17.80 39.85 71.05
C ASP A 440 16.70 40.27 72.04
N LEU A 441 16.75 39.72 73.27
CA LEU A 441 15.74 39.98 74.30
C LEU A 441 15.82 41.44 74.81
N GLY A 442 14.83 42.25 74.41
CA GLY A 442 14.71 43.67 74.77
C GLY A 442 14.91 44.62 73.59
N GLU A 443 15.22 44.09 72.42
CA GLU A 443 15.16 44.84 71.17
C GLU A 443 13.70 44.99 70.72
N ASN A 444 13.34 46.19 70.29
CA ASN A 444 11.96 46.54 69.95
C ASN A 444 11.75 46.46 68.43
N GLY A 445 10.50 46.27 68.03
CA GLY A 445 10.09 46.38 66.64
C GLY A 445 10.32 47.78 66.06
N LEU A 446 10.38 47.84 64.73
CA LEU A 446 10.58 49.06 63.96
C LEU A 446 9.36 49.35 63.07
N ASP A 447 8.60 50.35 63.47
CA ASP A 447 7.38 50.84 62.83
C ASP A 447 7.63 51.59 61.51
N ASN A 448 6.65 51.51 60.60
CA ASN A 448 6.60 52.22 59.33
C ASN A 448 7.84 51.99 58.43
N PHE A 449 8.34 50.75 58.33
CA PHE A 449 9.31 50.33 57.31
C PHE A 449 8.58 49.64 56.16
N THR A 450 8.87 50.04 54.92
CA THR A 450 8.37 49.34 53.72
C THR A 450 9.29 48.17 53.41
N LEU A 451 8.72 46.97 53.38
CA LEU A 451 9.37 45.74 52.96
C LEU A 451 8.75 45.25 51.65
N TYR A 452 9.53 44.60 50.79
CA TYR A 452 9.06 44.09 49.50
C TYR A 452 9.76 42.80 49.10
N LEU A 453 9.13 42.06 48.19
CA LEU A 453 9.70 40.87 47.55
C LEU A 453 10.33 41.29 46.23
N ASP A 454 11.67 41.29 46.16
CA ASP A 454 12.42 41.65 44.96
C ASP A 454 12.36 40.50 43.95
N LEU A 455 11.40 40.58 43.03
CA LEU A 455 11.08 39.52 42.07
C LEU A 455 12.07 39.48 40.91
N ASN A 456 12.70 40.61 40.59
CA ASN A 456 13.59 40.75 39.44
C ASN A 456 15.09 40.84 39.83
N ASN A 457 15.39 40.85 41.13
CA ASN A 457 16.70 40.90 41.78
C ASN A 457 17.48 42.22 41.55
N ASN A 458 16.81 43.35 41.29
CA ASN A 458 17.47 44.65 41.06
C ASN A 458 17.72 45.50 42.32
N SER A 459 17.24 45.08 43.49
CA SER A 459 17.36 45.81 44.78
C SER A 459 16.62 47.16 44.86
N LEU A 460 15.55 47.34 44.10
CA LEU A 460 14.62 48.48 44.14
C LEU A 460 13.18 47.95 44.18
N LEU A 461 12.28 48.65 44.88
CA LEU A 461 10.84 48.33 44.86
C LEU A 461 10.24 48.78 43.51
N ASP A 462 9.84 47.82 42.69
CA ASP A 462 9.21 48.03 41.38
C ASP A 462 7.67 47.94 41.42
N ILE A 463 7.02 48.43 40.35
CA ILE A 463 5.56 48.40 40.23
C ILE A 463 5.06 46.98 39.93
N GLY A 464 4.27 46.43 40.86
CA GLY A 464 3.71 45.07 40.78
C GLY A 464 4.38 44.06 41.71
N GLU A 465 5.48 44.44 42.38
CA GLU A 465 6.07 43.60 43.43
C GLU A 465 5.22 43.61 44.71
N PRO A 466 5.03 42.45 45.38
CA PRO A 466 4.39 42.40 46.69
C PRO A 466 5.17 43.25 47.70
N ALA A 467 4.48 44.20 48.32
CA ALA A 467 5.05 45.13 49.30
C ALA A 467 4.13 45.27 50.51
N THR A 468 4.73 45.42 51.69
CA THR A 468 4.06 45.48 52.99
C THR A 468 4.71 46.57 53.86
N ILE A 469 4.04 47.00 54.92
CA ILE A 469 4.54 48.03 55.85
C ILE A 469 4.47 47.48 57.28
N THR A 470 5.54 47.63 58.03
CA THR A 470 5.65 47.12 59.40
C THR A 470 4.78 47.92 60.38
N ASP A 471 4.16 47.21 61.34
CA ASP A 471 3.28 47.79 62.35
C ASP A 471 3.99 48.42 63.56
N GLU A 472 3.24 48.91 64.55
CA GLU A 472 3.80 49.57 65.75
C GLU A 472 4.70 48.65 66.62
N PHE A 473 4.64 47.33 66.40
CA PHE A 473 5.48 46.32 67.04
C PHE A 473 6.50 45.69 66.06
N GLY A 474 6.62 46.24 64.85
CA GLY A 474 7.53 45.79 63.80
C GLY A 474 7.07 44.55 63.03
N PHE A 475 5.88 44.01 63.28
CA PHE A 475 5.37 42.85 62.55
C PHE A 475 5.12 43.19 61.09
N TYR A 476 5.38 42.22 60.21
CA TYR A 476 4.99 42.27 58.81
C TYR A 476 4.53 40.91 58.31
N SER A 477 3.70 40.93 57.26
CA SER A 477 3.27 39.73 56.54
C SER A 477 3.24 39.98 55.03
N PHE A 478 3.50 38.91 54.29
CA PHE A 478 3.18 38.74 52.87
C PHE A 478 2.25 37.53 52.74
N GLU A 479 0.98 37.76 52.40
CA GLU A 479 -0.05 36.74 52.24
C GLU A 479 -0.25 36.36 50.75
N ASP A 480 -0.94 35.25 50.49
CA ASP A 480 -1.34 34.76 49.15
C ASP A 480 -0.18 34.63 48.13
N LEU A 481 0.97 34.12 48.58
CA LEU A 481 2.14 33.95 47.73
C LEU A 481 2.11 32.65 46.92
N PRO A 482 2.22 32.69 45.59
CA PRO A 482 2.56 31.52 44.76
C PRO A 482 3.82 30.80 45.28
N PRO A 483 3.92 29.46 45.17
CA PRO A 483 5.14 28.74 45.56
C PRO A 483 6.35 29.16 44.72
N ASN A 484 7.34 29.79 45.36
CA ASN A 484 8.56 30.30 44.72
C ASN A 484 9.64 30.63 45.77
N THR A 485 10.89 30.82 45.33
CA THR A 485 11.95 31.41 46.16
C THR A 485 11.85 32.94 46.11
N TYR A 486 11.60 33.59 47.24
CA TYR A 486 11.48 35.05 47.35
C TYR A 486 12.66 35.66 48.12
N THR A 487 13.19 36.78 47.62
CA THR A 487 14.16 37.63 48.35
C THR A 487 13.42 38.81 48.96
N ILE A 488 13.41 38.94 50.29
CA ILE A 488 12.80 40.08 50.99
C ILE A 488 13.85 41.17 51.18
N ARG A 489 13.48 42.43 50.90
CA ARG A 489 14.31 43.62 51.15
C ARG A 489 13.52 44.75 51.81
N GLU A 490 14.23 45.73 52.37
CA GLU A 490 13.66 47.00 52.79
C GLU A 490 13.88 48.14 51.79
N VAL A 491 12.98 49.12 51.79
CA VAL A 491 13.25 50.43 51.19
C VAL A 491 14.12 51.22 52.16
N GLN A 492 15.39 51.42 51.81
CA GLN A 492 16.41 52.07 52.65
C GLN A 492 15.91 53.35 53.33
N LYS A 493 15.78 53.30 54.66
CA LYS A 493 15.31 54.41 55.50
C LYS A 493 16.49 55.23 56.02
N PHE A 494 16.39 56.56 56.00
CA PHE A 494 17.48 57.43 56.47
C PHE A 494 17.72 57.30 57.98
N GLY A 495 18.98 57.18 58.40
CA GLY A 495 19.37 57.04 59.80
C GLY A 495 19.35 55.61 60.36
N PHE A 496 19.19 54.62 59.48
CA PHE A 496 19.25 53.20 59.82
C PHE A 496 20.11 52.46 58.79
N SER A 497 20.87 51.46 59.26
CA SER A 497 21.59 50.51 58.40
C SER A 497 21.15 49.08 58.73
N GLN A 498 20.85 48.27 57.72
CA GLN A 498 20.46 46.87 57.91
C GLN A 498 21.66 46.04 58.41
N THR A 499 21.43 45.20 59.41
CA THR A 499 22.43 44.34 60.05
C THR A 499 22.21 42.86 59.76
N THR A 500 20.98 42.46 59.42
CA THR A 500 20.68 41.16 58.81
C THR A 500 21.08 41.15 57.33
N ALA A 501 21.39 39.96 56.81
CA ALA A 501 21.34 39.74 55.36
C ALA A 501 19.88 39.77 54.87
N ASP A 502 19.66 40.10 53.60
CA ASP A 502 18.35 40.02 52.94
C ASP A 502 17.83 38.57 53.01
N PRO A 503 16.66 38.30 53.62
CA PRO A 503 16.16 36.94 53.74
C PRO A 503 15.75 36.37 52.38
N VAL A 504 16.27 35.18 52.06
CA VAL A 504 15.82 34.36 50.92
C VAL A 504 14.98 33.22 51.48
N VAL A 505 13.75 33.08 50.96
CA VAL A 505 12.69 32.23 51.53
C VAL A 505 12.04 31.38 50.44
N ASP A 506 12.16 30.06 50.56
CA ASP A 506 11.45 29.10 49.70
C ASP A 506 10.01 28.91 50.20
N VAL A 507 9.06 29.58 49.55
CA VAL A 507 7.62 29.39 49.79
C VAL A 507 7.18 28.12 49.09
N THR A 508 6.58 27.20 49.84
CA THR A 508 6.02 25.94 49.33
C THR A 508 4.50 25.92 49.51
N PRO A 509 3.76 24.99 48.88
CA PRO A 509 2.30 25.02 48.91
C PRO A 509 1.72 25.03 50.34
N GLY A 510 1.05 26.13 50.71
CA GLY A 510 0.46 26.36 52.03
C GLY A 510 1.47 26.59 53.17
N SER A 511 2.72 26.97 52.86
CA SER A 511 3.73 27.21 53.89
C SER A 511 3.45 28.48 54.69
N ASP A 512 3.29 28.37 56.01
CA ASP A 512 3.22 29.50 56.94
C ASP A 512 4.62 29.79 57.54
N ILE A 513 5.42 30.57 56.83
CA ILE A 513 6.85 30.74 57.12
C ILE A 513 7.04 31.88 58.13
N ASN A 514 7.19 31.52 59.39
CA ASN A 514 7.29 32.45 60.52
C ASN A 514 8.74 32.73 60.97
N ASN A 515 8.93 33.87 61.63
CA ASN A 515 10.20 34.35 62.22
C ASN A 515 11.26 34.78 61.20
N VAL A 516 10.83 35.22 60.00
CA VAL A 516 11.73 35.83 59.02
C VAL A 516 12.02 37.26 59.49
N ASN A 517 13.07 37.46 60.28
CA ASN A 517 13.31 38.73 60.98
C ASN A 517 14.39 39.56 60.29
N ILE A 518 14.20 40.89 60.23
CA ILE A 518 15.09 41.83 59.54
C ILE A 518 15.52 42.93 60.53
N GLY A 519 16.79 42.96 60.89
CA GLY A 519 17.37 43.86 61.88
C GLY A 519 18.02 45.10 61.25
N ASN A 520 17.79 46.28 61.83
CA ASN A 520 18.57 47.48 61.53
C ASN A 520 19.14 48.10 62.79
N PHE A 521 20.38 48.59 62.70
CA PHE A 521 20.98 49.48 63.69
C PHE A 521 20.56 50.93 63.41
N SER A 522 20.21 51.67 64.47
CA SER A 522 19.90 53.10 64.38
C SER A 522 21.16 53.94 64.57
N GLU A 523 21.54 54.71 63.56
CA GLU A 523 22.82 55.42 63.52
C GLU A 523 22.86 56.68 64.39
N PHE A 524 21.71 57.15 64.87
CA PHE A 524 21.54 58.42 65.57
C PHE A 524 21.85 58.37 67.09
N LEU A 525 23.07 57.95 67.48
CA LEU A 525 23.45 57.94 68.90
C LEU A 525 24.89 58.35 69.28
N PHE A 526 25.59 59.17 68.48
CA PHE A 526 26.76 59.93 68.99
C PHE A 526 26.92 61.33 68.37
N ASN A 527 26.33 62.35 69.03
CA ASN A 527 26.88 63.71 69.00
C ASN A 527 26.34 64.57 70.16
N SER A 528 27.16 64.78 71.19
CA SER A 528 26.95 65.82 72.20
C SER A 528 28.30 66.32 72.71
N LEU A 529 28.43 67.65 72.84
CA LEU A 529 29.69 68.40 73.08
C LEU A 529 30.66 68.34 71.86
N THR A 530 31.32 69.41 71.41
CA THR A 530 31.56 70.75 71.98
C THR A 530 31.30 71.91 70.98
N ALA A 531 31.49 73.16 71.45
CA ALA A 531 31.46 74.43 70.69
C ALA A 531 32.65 74.55 69.67
N GLU A 532 32.83 75.58 68.83
CA GLU A 532 32.38 77.00 68.85
C GLU A 532 31.77 77.50 67.50
N ALA A 533 31.66 78.83 67.32
CA ALA A 533 30.74 79.46 66.37
C ALA A 533 31.39 80.48 65.39
N SER A 534 30.84 80.49 64.16
CA SER A 534 30.80 81.63 63.23
C SER A 534 32.15 82.02 62.53
N PRO A 535 32.16 82.93 61.53
CA PRO A 535 31.80 82.57 60.15
C PRO A 535 32.77 83.17 59.08
N ILE A 536 32.58 82.87 57.78
CA ILE A 536 33.09 83.71 56.67
C ILE A 536 32.30 83.50 55.36
N VAL A 537 32.47 84.41 54.40
CA VAL A 537 31.54 84.69 53.28
C VAL A 537 32.14 84.39 51.89
N ALA A 538 31.28 83.82 51.02
CA ALA A 538 31.22 83.79 49.54
C ALA A 538 32.41 84.15 48.62
N THR A 539 32.52 83.35 47.54
CA THR A 539 32.59 83.74 46.11
C THR A 539 32.06 82.54 45.31
N ASP A 540 30.95 82.59 44.58
CA ASP A 540 30.76 83.22 43.24
C ASP A 540 31.87 82.92 42.22
N ASN A 541 31.54 82.09 41.22
CA ASN A 541 31.74 82.48 39.82
C ASN A 541 30.82 81.70 38.87
N SER A 542 30.54 82.30 37.70
CA SER A 542 29.46 81.87 36.79
C SER A 542 29.94 81.40 35.41
N SER A 543 29.19 80.46 34.81
CA SER A 543 29.01 80.18 33.36
C SER A 543 28.31 78.81 33.24
N ASN A 544 27.10 78.61 32.71
CA ASN A 544 26.25 79.31 31.74
C ASN A 544 26.78 79.32 30.30
N LEU A 545 26.31 78.34 29.50
CA LEU A 545 26.17 78.24 28.03
C LEU A 545 25.69 76.81 27.73
N GLY A 546 24.74 76.52 26.83
CA GLY A 546 23.85 77.38 26.05
C GLY A 546 22.81 76.52 25.28
N PHE A 547 21.65 77.09 24.96
CA PHE A 547 20.53 76.40 24.31
C PHE A 547 20.79 76.03 22.85
N PHE A 548 20.23 74.91 22.38
CA PHE A 548 18.99 74.92 21.58
C PHE A 548 18.23 73.59 21.68
#